data_AF-A0A2D5UZ54-F1
#
_entry.id   AF-A0A2D5UZ54-F1
#
_cell.length_a   1.000
_cell.length_b   1.000
_cell.length_c   1.000
_cell.angle_alpha   90.00
_cell.angle_beta   90.00
_cell.angle_gamma   90.00
#
_symmetry.space_group_name_H-M   'P 1'
#
loop_
_entity.id
_entity.type
_entity.pdbx_description
1 polymer ?
#
loop_
_entity_poly.entity_id
_entity_poly.type
_entity_poly.pdbx_seq_one_letter_code
_entity_poly.pdbx_strand_id
1 'polypeptide(L)'
;MHELIPISMPHNILITGLPKCGKSTLLELLMQEIDPPKKGFLTREMREQGQRTGFKVIPSEGPSRTLATIHAPTPIKVSRYYINIPEFEKALPPFNHYTNELLYIDEIG
;
A
#
# COMPACT_ATOMS: atom_id res chain seq x y z
N MET A 1 -43.70 13.26 -7.28
CA MET A 1 -42.96 12.12 -6.71
C MET A 1 -41.49 12.41 -6.94
N HIS A 2 -40.81 13.02 -5.96
CA HIS A 2 -39.40 13.40 -6.11
C HIS A 2 -38.55 12.16 -5.81
N GLU A 3 -37.94 11.62 -6.85
CA GLU A 3 -36.94 10.57 -6.74
C GLU A 3 -35.69 11.19 -6.11
N LEU A 4 -35.35 10.76 -4.89
CA LEU A 4 -34.11 11.13 -4.24
C LEU A 4 -32.97 10.58 -5.09
N ILE A 5 -32.18 11.45 -5.71
CA ILE A 5 -30.93 11.07 -6.35
C ILE A 5 -30.09 10.37 -5.26
N PRO A 6 -29.69 9.10 -5.40
CA PRO A 6 -28.84 8.47 -4.41
C PRO A 6 -27.54 9.27 -4.37
N ILE A 7 -27.26 9.85 -3.20
CA ILE A 7 -25.97 10.49 -2.93
C ILE A 7 -24.94 9.36 -3.06
N SER A 8 -24.17 9.33 -4.14
CA SER A 8 -23.05 8.39 -4.25
C SER A 8 -22.06 8.77 -3.17
N MET A 9 -22.03 8.01 -2.08
CA MET A 9 -20.97 8.09 -1.09
C MET A 9 -19.63 8.00 -1.83
N PRO A 10 -18.64 8.84 -1.53
CA PRO A 10 -17.32 8.64 -2.10
C PRO A 10 -16.87 7.21 -1.77
N HIS A 11 -16.59 6.42 -2.79
CA HIS A 11 -16.14 5.03 -2.65
C HIS A 11 -14.75 4.91 -2.00
N ASN A 12 -14.06 6.05 -1.78
CA ASN A 12 -12.68 6.09 -1.36
C ASN A 12 -12.55 6.67 0.06
N ILE A 13 -11.80 5.98 0.91
CA ILE A 13 -11.44 6.41 2.26
C ILE A 13 -9.95 6.73 2.29
N LEU A 14 -9.58 7.92 2.75
CA LEU A 14 -8.19 8.31 2.98
C LEU A 14 -7.90 8.35 4.48
N ILE A 15 -6.86 7.62 4.90
CA ILE A 15 -6.31 7.68 6.26
C ILE A 15 -5.12 8.64 6.25
N THR A 16 -5.28 9.81 6.87
CA THR A 16 -4.23 10.84 6.96
C THR A 16 -3.77 11.09 8.40
N GLY A 17 -2.61 11.72 8.55
CA GLY A 17 -2.00 12.02 9.84
C GLY A 17 -0.49 12.14 9.74
N LEU A 18 0.14 12.67 10.78
CA LEU A 18 1.59 12.88 10.84
C LEU A 18 2.38 11.57 10.57
N PRO A 19 3.60 11.65 10.01
CA PRO A 19 4.47 10.48 9.90
C PRO A 19 4.59 9.74 11.23
N LYS A 20 4.58 8.40 11.19
CA LYS A 20 4.69 7.51 12.36
C LYS A 20 3.53 7.55 13.36
N CYS A 21 2.37 8.13 13.03
CA CYS A 21 1.19 8.11 13.90
C CYS A 21 0.40 6.77 13.91
N GLY A 22 0.93 5.72 13.28
CA GLY A 22 0.30 4.38 13.29
C GLY A 22 -0.69 4.09 12.17
N LYS A 23 -0.73 4.88 11.07
CA LYS A 23 -1.66 4.66 9.95
C LYS A 23 -1.56 3.27 9.33
N SER A 24 -0.34 2.83 9.00
CA SER A 24 -0.13 1.50 8.41
C SER A 24 -0.51 0.39 9.39
N THR A 25 -0.32 0.60 10.70
CA THR A 25 -0.80 -0.33 11.74
C THR A 25 -2.33 -0.37 11.79
N LEU A 26 -2.99 0.78 11.72
CA LEU A 26 -4.46 0.83 11.64
C LEU A 26 -4.97 0.12 10.39
N LEU A 27 -4.37 0.38 9.23
CA LEU A 27 -4.76 -0.27 7.98
C LEU A 27 -4.59 -1.79 8.06
N GLU A 28 -3.47 -2.27 8.61
CA GLU A 28 -3.24 -3.69 8.82
C GLU A 28 -4.31 -4.33 9.72
N LEU A 29 -4.65 -3.70 10.85
CA LEU A 29 -5.70 -4.19 11.74
C LEU A 29 -7.07 -4.19 11.05
N LEU A 30 -7.41 -3.13 10.30
CA LEU A 30 -8.64 -3.10 9.52
C LEU A 30 -8.69 -4.23 8.48
N MET A 31 -7.57 -4.53 7.83
CA MET A 31 -7.51 -5.64 6.86
C MET A 31 -7.60 -7.01 7.53
N GLN A 32 -7.41 -7.13 8.84
CA GLN A 32 -7.67 -8.37 9.58
C GLN A 32 -9.16 -8.53 9.92
N GLU A 33 -9.84 -7.43 10.24
CA GLU A 33 -11.22 -7.43 10.76
C GLU A 33 -12.31 -7.27 9.68
N ILE A 34 -11.99 -6.72 8.51
CA ILE A 34 -12.97 -6.48 7.44
C ILE A 34 -13.24 -7.77 6.64
N ASP A 35 -14.51 -8.17 6.58
CA ASP A 35 -14.97 -9.41 5.93
C ASP A 35 -14.99 -9.43 4.39
N PRO A 36 -15.39 -8.36 3.67
CA PRO A 36 -15.38 -8.35 2.22
C PRO A 36 -14.05 -8.82 1.60
N PRO A 37 -14.08 -9.46 0.42
CA PRO A 37 -12.88 -9.75 -0.35
C PRO A 37 -12.03 -8.49 -0.47
N LYS A 38 -10.72 -8.61 -0.25
CA LYS A 38 -9.81 -7.47 -0.17
C LYS A 38 -8.53 -7.76 -0.91
N LYS A 39 -8.07 -6.79 -1.69
CA LYS A 39 -6.83 -6.85 -2.45
C LYS A 39 -6.07 -5.55 -2.27
N GLY A 40 -4.76 -5.63 -2.34
CA GLY A 40 -3.95 -4.46 -2.09
C GLY A 40 -2.56 -4.78 -1.64
N PHE A 41 -1.92 -3.80 -1.02
CA PHE A 41 -0.62 -3.99 -0.40
C PHE A 41 -0.41 -3.06 0.78
N LEU A 42 0.48 -3.49 1.69
CA LEU A 42 1.06 -2.69 2.75
C LEU A 42 2.51 -2.34 2.42
N THR A 43 3.04 -1.26 3.00
CA THR A 43 4.47 -0.94 2.94
C THR A 43 5.10 -1.16 4.31
N ARG A 44 6.34 -1.65 4.34
CA ARG A 44 7.10 -1.82 5.60
C ARG A 44 8.51 -1.31 5.47
N GLU A 45 8.97 -0.59 6.49
CA GLU A 45 10.38 -0.23 6.62
C GLU A 45 11.24 -1.48 6.82
N MET A 46 12.32 -1.58 6.05
CA MET A 46 13.41 -2.53 6.32
C MET A 46 14.46 -1.81 7.16
N ARG A 47 14.91 -2.47 8.23
CA ARG A 47 15.91 -1.94 9.15
C ARG A 47 17.00 -2.95 9.42
N GLU A 48 18.24 -2.47 9.42
CA GLU A 48 19.43 -3.22 9.79
C GLU A 48 20.21 -2.40 10.82
N GLN A 49 20.64 -3.03 11.92
CA GLN A 49 21.38 -2.37 13.00
C GLN A 49 20.72 -1.05 13.48
N GLY A 50 19.38 -1.01 13.52
CA GLY A 50 18.61 0.17 13.93
C GLY A 50 18.46 1.27 12.87
N GLN A 51 19.11 1.14 11.71
CA GLN A 51 19.00 2.10 10.61
C GLN A 51 18.02 1.62 9.54
N ARG A 52 17.27 2.54 8.94
CA ARG A 52 16.37 2.24 7.82
C ARG A 52 17.19 2.04 6.54
N THR A 53 17.19 0.81 6.03
CA THR A 53 17.93 0.39 4.82
C THR A 53 17.06 0.32 3.57
N GLY A 54 15.74 0.31 3.73
CA GLY A 54 14.83 0.32 2.59
C GLY A 54 13.36 0.17 2.96
N PHE A 55 12.58 -0.22 1.97
CA PHE A 55 11.15 -0.46 2.06
C PHE A 55 10.78 -1.71 1.26
N LYS A 56 9.85 -2.49 1.79
CA LYS A 56 9.24 -3.62 1.09
C LYS A 56 7.74 -3.40 0.91
N VAL A 57 7.21 -3.92 -0.18
CA VAL A 57 5.78 -4.07 -0.43
C VAL A 57 5.36 -5.46 0.01
N ILE A 58 4.26 -5.52 0.76
CA ILE A 58 3.63 -6.75 1.20
C ILE A 58 2.27 -6.81 0.51
N PRO A 59 2.15 -7.54 -0.60
CA PRO A 59 0.87 -7.68 -1.27
C PRO A 59 -0.10 -8.55 -0.48
N SER A 60 -1.39 -8.41 -0.77
CA SER A 60 -2.44 -9.30 -0.26
C SER A 60 -2.21 -10.75 -0.69
N GLU A 61 -1.56 -10.95 -1.84
CA GLU A 61 -1.27 -12.24 -2.43
C GLU A 61 0.17 -12.31 -2.94
N GLY A 62 0.86 -13.42 -2.66
CA GLY A 62 2.24 -13.64 -3.11
C GLY A 62 3.32 -13.12 -2.16
N PRO A 63 4.60 -13.20 -2.56
CA PRO A 63 5.71 -12.86 -1.70
C PRO A 63 5.89 -11.35 -1.54
N SER A 64 6.43 -10.93 -0.39
CA SER A 64 6.89 -9.55 -0.23
C SER A 64 8.05 -9.24 -1.16
N ARG A 65 8.10 -8.02 -1.69
CA ARG A 65 9.16 -7.58 -2.62
C ARG A 65 9.80 -6.28 -2.16
N THR A 66 11.08 -6.09 -2.49
CA THR A 66 11.80 -4.86 -2.17
C THR A 66 11.37 -3.74 -3.12
N LEU A 67 10.76 -2.68 -2.57
CA LEU A 67 10.42 -1.46 -3.31
C LEU A 67 11.66 -0.58 -3.49
N ALA A 68 12.41 -0.40 -2.40
CA ALA A 68 13.53 0.52 -2.37
C ALA A 68 14.59 0.05 -1.38
N THR A 69 15.87 0.25 -1.70
CA THR A 69 16.99 -0.16 -0.83
C THR A 69 18.23 0.72 -1.05
N ILE A 70 19.09 0.84 -0.04
CA ILE A 70 20.40 1.48 -0.17
C ILE A 70 21.47 0.57 -0.80
N HIS A 71 21.21 -0.74 -0.87
CA HIS A 71 22.23 -1.75 -1.19
C HIS A 71 22.28 -2.17 -2.67
N ALA A 72 21.23 -1.92 -3.44
CA ALA A 72 21.11 -2.38 -4.82
C ALA A 72 20.84 -1.21 -5.77
N PRO A 73 21.88 -0.68 -6.45
CA PRO A 73 21.72 0.41 -7.39
C PRO A 73 20.72 0.13 -8.52
N THR A 74 19.87 1.11 -8.81
CA THR A 74 18.97 1.12 -9.97
C THR A 74 19.02 2.50 -10.63
N PRO A 75 18.52 2.66 -11.88
CA PRO A 75 18.52 3.96 -12.56
C PRO A 75 17.70 5.05 -11.84
N ILE A 76 16.75 4.66 -11.00
CA ILE A 76 15.85 5.58 -10.28
C ILE A 76 16.30 5.68 -8.83
N LYS A 77 16.57 6.89 -8.37
CA LYS A 77 17.01 7.15 -7.00
C LYS A 77 16.18 8.25 -6.36
N VAL A 78 15.70 7.99 -5.14
CA VAL A 78 14.99 8.98 -4.32
C VAL A 78 15.72 9.08 -2.99
N SER A 79 16.28 10.26 -2.70
CA SER A 79 17.16 10.47 -1.55
C SER A 79 18.33 9.46 -1.58
N ARG A 80 18.49 8.64 -0.53
CA ARG A 80 19.52 7.59 -0.46
C ARG A 80 19.10 6.24 -1.04
N TYR A 81 17.84 6.06 -1.44
CA TYR A 81 17.32 4.75 -1.85
C TYR A 81 17.25 4.61 -3.36
N TYR A 82 17.67 3.46 -3.84
CA TYR A 82 17.46 3.02 -5.20
C TYR A 82 16.11 2.32 -5.30
N ILE A 83 15.30 2.71 -6.29
CA ILE A 83 13.92 2.26 -6.46
C ILE A 83 13.88 1.09 -7.44
N ASN A 84 13.23 -0.01 -7.03
CA ASN A 84 13.07 -1.21 -7.85
C ASN A 84 11.64 -1.29 -8.40
N ILE A 85 11.36 -0.51 -9.44
CA ILE A 85 10.06 -0.49 -10.11
C ILE A 85 9.64 -1.89 -10.62
N PRO A 86 10.51 -2.68 -11.27
CA PRO A 86 10.11 -4.03 -11.72
C PRO A 86 9.65 -4.95 -10.59
N GLU A 87 10.28 -4.89 -9.42
CA GLU A 87 9.84 -5.66 -8.26
C GLU A 87 8.57 -5.07 -7.62
N PHE A 88 8.39 -3.76 -7.65
CA PHE A 88 7.13 -3.14 -7.22
C PHE A 88 5.97 -3.62 -8.09
N GLU A 89 6.08 -3.53 -9.41
CA GLU A 89 5.03 -3.96 -10.35
C GLU A 89 4.66 -5.44 -10.17
N LYS A 90 5.64 -6.32 -9.93
CA LYS A 90 5.40 -7.74 -9.64
C LYS A 90 4.73 -7.99 -8.27
N ALA A 91 4.71 -7.01 -7.37
CA ALA A 91 3.96 -7.10 -6.12
C ALA A 91 2.52 -6.61 -6.29
N LEU A 92 2.22 -5.81 -7.31
CA LEU A 92 0.89 -5.23 -7.44
C LEU A 92 -0.12 -6.30 -7.85
N PRO A 93 -1.28 -6.40 -7.16
CA PRO A 93 -2.37 -7.20 -7.67
C PRO A 93 -2.87 -6.58 -8.99
N PRO A 94 -3.54 -7.37 -9.85
CA PRO A 94 -4.18 -6.81 -11.03
C PRO A 94 -5.24 -5.79 -10.60
N PHE A 95 -5.06 -4.52 -10.98
CA PHE A 95 -6.04 -3.44 -10.77
C PHE A 95 -7.15 -3.46 -11.83
N ASN A 96 -7.72 -4.62 -12.10
CA ASN A 96 -8.90 -4.73 -12.95
C ASN A 96 -10.18 -4.49 -12.14
N HIS A 97 -11.34 -4.42 -12.82
CA HIS A 97 -12.61 -3.98 -12.21
C HIS A 97 -12.95 -4.71 -10.89
N TYR A 98 -12.76 -4.02 -9.77
CA TYR A 98 -13.20 -4.45 -8.45
C TYR A 98 -14.69 -4.17 -8.31
N THR A 99 -15.54 -5.18 -8.48
CA THR A 99 -17.00 -5.00 -8.37
C THR A 99 -17.52 -5.17 -6.95
N ASN A 100 -16.87 -6.00 -6.13
CA ASN A 100 -17.24 -6.28 -4.74
C ASN A 100 -15.99 -6.55 -3.86
N GLU A 101 -14.83 -6.02 -4.24
CA GLU A 101 -13.58 -6.18 -3.48
C GLU A 101 -13.15 -4.81 -2.91
N LEU A 102 -12.67 -4.79 -1.67
CA LEU A 102 -12.02 -3.63 -1.08
C LEU A 102 -10.58 -3.54 -1.59
N LEU A 103 -10.26 -2.46 -2.30
CA LEU A 103 -8.88 -2.12 -2.65
C LEU A 103 -8.23 -1.33 -1.53
N TYR A 104 -7.09 -1.80 -1.01
CA TYR A 104 -6.31 -1.07 -0.03
C TYR A 104 -4.88 -0.78 -0.53
N ILE A 105 -4.44 0.46 -0.30
CA ILE A 105 -3.12 0.94 -0.70
C ILE A 105 -2.54 1.68 0.50
N ASP A 106 -1.47 1.13 1.08
CA ASP A 106 -0.66 1.84 2.08
C ASP A 106 0.23 2.85 1.35
N GLU A 107 0.30 4.07 1.86
CA GLU A 107 1.05 5.21 1.32
C GLU A 107 0.74 5.60 -0.15
N ILE A 108 0.03 6.73 -0.32
CA ILE A 108 -0.14 7.42 -1.60
C ILE A 108 0.49 8.83 -1.50
N GLY A 109 1.67 9.02 -2.09
CA GLY A 109 2.38 10.31 -2.07
C GLY A 109 3.89 10.21 -2.27
#